data_AF-A0A0F9H8E2-F1
#
_entry.id   AF-A0A0F9H8E2-F1
#
_cell.length_a   1.000
_cell.length_b   1.000
_cell.length_c   1.000
_cell.angle_alpha   90.00
_cell.angle_beta   90.00
_cell.angle_gamma   90.00
#
_symmetry.space_group_name_H-M   'P 1'
#
loop_
_entity.id
_entity.type
_entity.pdbx_description
1 polymer ?
#
loop_
_entity_poly.entity_id
_entity_poly.type
_entity_poly.pdbx_seq_one_letter_code
_entity_poly.pdbx_strand_id
1 'polypeptide(L)'
;MPPNDEEFAIKKWAMIPDDTDILVTHGPPHGILDIPKPPAEVRKCGCKKLLSAVLRVKPKVHIFGHIHGGYGRVEQDGIQFINASVCTELYQPINVAQIIEI
;
A
#
# COMPACT_ATOMS: atom_id res chain seq x y z
N MET A 1 -2.85 -16.24 -1.96
CA MET A 1 -1.62 -15.64 -1.38
C MET A 1 -0.54 -16.71 -1.46
N PRO A 2 0.67 -16.44 -2.00
CA PRO A 2 1.76 -17.40 -1.89
C PRO A 2 2.07 -17.62 -0.40
N PRO A 3 2.70 -18.77 -0.05
CA PRO A 3 2.96 -19.12 1.35
C PRO A 3 3.69 -18.00 2.09
N ASN A 4 3.46 -17.97 3.41
CA ASN A 4 4.07 -17.10 4.42
C ASN A 4 5.60 -17.21 4.49
N ASP A 5 6.30 -17.04 3.37
CA ASP A 5 7.75 -16.99 3.36
C ASP A 5 8.16 -15.57 3.74
N GLU A 6 8.20 -15.34 5.06
CA GLU A 6 8.68 -14.09 5.64
C GLU A 6 10.08 -13.74 5.13
N GLU A 7 10.92 -14.74 4.86
CA GLU A 7 12.28 -14.55 4.36
C GLU A 7 12.27 -14.00 2.93
N PHE A 8 11.41 -14.54 2.06
CA PHE A 8 11.21 -13.99 0.72
C PHE A 8 10.80 -12.52 0.78
N ALA A 9 9.82 -12.17 1.61
CA ALA A 9 9.36 -10.79 1.75
C ALA A 9 10.48 -9.87 2.27
N ILE A 10 11.24 -10.31 3.28
CA ILE A 10 12.38 -9.55 3.81
C ILE A 10 13.42 -9.29 2.72
N LYS A 11 13.85 -10.34 2.01
CA LYS A 11 14.84 -10.21 0.93
C LYS A 11 14.33 -9.30 -0.18
N LYS A 12 13.06 -9.44 -0.57
CA LYS A 12 12.46 -8.64 -1.63
C LYS A 12 12.40 -7.16 -1.27
N TRP A 13 11.96 -6.82 -0.06
CA TRP A 13 11.82 -5.42 0.38
C TRP A 13 13.15 -4.79 0.80
N ALA A 14 14.17 -5.59 1.12
CA ALA A 14 15.54 -5.12 1.30
C ALA A 14 16.16 -4.57 0.00
N MET A 15 15.65 -4.96 -1.16
CA MET A 15 16.13 -4.46 -2.46
C MET A 15 15.70 -3.02 -2.77
N ILE A 16 14.80 -2.42 -1.98
CA ILE A 16 14.37 -1.03 -2.19
C ILE A 16 15.53 -0.09 -1.80
N PRO A 17 16.04 0.74 -2.73
CA PRO A 17 17.09 1.72 -2.46
C PRO A 17 16.67 2.77 -1.43
N ASP A 18 17.62 3.25 -0.60
CA ASP A 18 17.36 4.22 0.46
C ASP A 18 17.07 5.64 -0.08
N ASP A 19 17.41 5.93 -1.33
CA ASP A 19 17.17 7.21 -2.02
C ASP A 19 15.88 7.21 -2.87
N THR A 20 14.99 6.23 -2.65
CA THR A 20 13.71 6.14 -3.38
C THR A 20 12.76 7.26 -2.96
N ASP A 21 12.51 8.23 -3.85
CA ASP A 21 11.49 9.27 -3.64
C ASP A 21 10.05 8.74 -3.76
N ILE A 22 9.80 7.86 -4.73
CA ILE A 22 8.46 7.33 -5.05
C ILE A 22 8.52 5.81 -5.06
N LEU A 23 7.80 5.17 -4.15
CA LEU A 23 7.65 3.73 -4.10
C LEU A 23 6.29 3.32 -4.68
N VAL A 24 6.27 2.32 -5.57
CA VAL A 24 5.03 1.74 -6.10
C VAL A 24 5.00 0.24 -5.81
N THR A 25 3.92 -0.22 -5.17
CA THR A 25 3.67 -1.65 -4.93
C THR A 25 2.25 -2.02 -5.32
N HIS A 26 1.97 -3.31 -5.55
CA HIS A 26 0.59 -3.72 -5.86
C HIS A 26 -0.34 -3.56 -4.65
N GLY A 27 0.06 -4.11 -3.49
CA GLY A 27 -0.71 -4.07 -2.25
C GLY A 27 -0.14 -3.11 -1.21
N PRO A 28 -0.95 -2.79 -0.17
CA PRO A 28 -0.60 -1.83 0.87
C PRO A 28 0.42 -2.36 1.90
N PRO A 29 1.17 -1.48 2.56
CA PRO A 29 1.84 -1.81 3.81
C PRO A 29 0.81 -2.02 4.93
N HIS A 30 1.18 -2.80 5.95
CA HIS A 30 0.27 -3.12 7.05
C HIS A 30 -0.24 -1.88 7.79
N GLY A 31 -1.55 -1.81 8.01
CA GLY A 31 -2.20 -0.72 8.75
C GLY A 31 -2.40 0.58 7.99
N ILE A 32 -2.01 0.66 6.72
CA ILE A 32 -2.20 1.86 5.88
C ILE A 32 -3.16 1.54 4.75
N LEU A 33 -4.38 2.09 4.80
CA LEU A 33 -5.39 1.92 3.75
C LEU A 33 -5.59 0.43 3.33
N ASP A 34 -5.48 -0.48 4.28
CA ASP A 34 -5.38 -1.93 4.07
C ASP A 34 -6.56 -2.73 4.64
N ILE A 35 -7.63 -2.04 4.99
CA ILE A 35 -8.87 -2.63 5.51
C ILE A 35 -9.88 -2.70 4.37
N PRO A 36 -10.33 -3.89 3.95
CA PRO A 36 -11.37 -4.03 2.96
C PRO A 36 -12.73 -3.59 3.53
N LYS A 37 -13.66 -3.20 2.66
CA LYS A 37 -15.02 -2.78 3.08
C LYS A 37 -16.00 -3.96 3.00
N PRO A 38 -17.16 -3.88 3.70
CA PRO A 38 -18.20 -4.90 3.61
C PRO A 38 -18.54 -5.26 2.16
N PRO A 39 -18.80 -6.55 1.86
CA PRO A 39 -19.09 -7.65 2.78
C PRO A 39 -17.87 -8.37 3.37
N ALA A 40 -16.65 -7.89 3.11
CA ALA A 40 -15.42 -8.53 3.61
C ALA A 40 -15.22 -8.35 5.13
N GLU A 41 -14.45 -9.26 5.73
CA GLU A 41 -14.00 -9.15 7.13
C GLU A 41 -13.18 -7.87 7.34
N VAL A 42 -13.51 -7.11 8.39
CA VAL A 42 -12.74 -5.95 8.81
C VAL A 42 -11.44 -6.42 9.44
N ARG A 43 -10.39 -6.53 8.63
CA ARG A 43 -9.04 -6.88 9.08
C ARG A 43 -7.98 -6.14 8.26
N LYS A 44 -6.82 -5.92 8.88
CA LYS A 44 -5.64 -5.36 8.22
C LYS A 44 -4.98 -6.40 7.32
N CYS A 45 -5.05 -6.21 6.01
CA CYS A 45 -4.53 -7.15 5.01
C CYS A 45 -3.13 -6.78 4.49
N GLY A 46 -2.57 -5.64 4.90
CA GLY A 46 -1.30 -5.15 4.39
C GLY A 46 -0.08 -5.90 4.92
N CYS A 47 1.03 -5.78 4.21
CA CYS A 47 2.27 -6.49 4.51
C CYS A 47 3.09 -5.78 5.59
N LYS A 48 3.37 -6.46 6.71
CA LYS A 48 4.19 -5.90 7.82
C LYS A 48 5.64 -5.65 7.41
N LYS A 49 6.24 -6.54 6.62
CA LYS A 49 7.63 -6.38 6.15
C LYS A 49 7.75 -5.22 5.15
N LEU A 50 6.71 -4.98 4.34
CA LEU A 50 6.66 -3.80 3.48
C LEU A 50 6.58 -2.52 4.31
N LEU A 51 5.76 -2.47 5.36
CA LEU A 51 5.72 -1.33 6.27
C LEU A 51 7.11 -1.05 6.86
N SER A 52 7.82 -2.07 7.35
CA SER A 52 9.19 -1.90 7.87
C SER A 52 10.15 -1.34 6.82
N ALA A 53 10.05 -1.77 5.56
CA ALA A 53 10.88 -1.24 4.49
C ALA A 53 10.53 0.21 4.11
N VAL A 54 9.25 0.55 4.10
CA VAL A 54 8.79 1.93 3.85
C VAL A 54 9.29 2.87 4.95
N LEU A 55 9.23 2.46 6.22
CA LEU A 55 9.73 3.26 7.34
C LEU A 55 11.27 3.37 7.38
N ARG A 56 11.99 2.42 6.78
CA ARG A 56 13.43 2.50 6.56
C ARG A 56 13.77 3.51 5.47
N VAL A 57 13.14 3.37 4.30
CA VAL A 57 13.45 4.15 3.09
C VAL A 57 12.89 5.57 3.15
N LYS A 58 11.71 5.75 3.78
CA LYS A 58 10.97 7.01 3.89
C LYS A 58 10.80 7.74 2.55
N PRO A 59 10.16 7.10 1.54
CA PRO A 59 9.83 7.79 0.30
C PRO A 59 8.91 8.98 0.57
N LYS A 60 8.94 9.99 -0.31
CA LYS A 60 7.97 11.10 -0.27
C LYS A 60 6.55 10.57 -0.49
N VAL A 61 6.41 9.62 -1.43
CA VAL A 61 5.12 9.02 -1.80
C VAL A 61 5.22 7.49 -1.92
N HIS A 62 4.29 6.77 -1.30
CA HIS A 62 4.08 5.33 -1.52
C HIS A 62 2.69 5.08 -2.13
N ILE A 63 2.69 4.62 -3.38
CA ILE A 63 1.48 4.36 -4.16
C ILE A 63 1.23 2.85 -4.23
N PHE A 64 -0.02 2.45 -4.01
CA PHE A 64 -0.46 1.06 -4.10
C PHE A 64 -1.95 0.98 -4.44
N GLY A 65 -2.49 -0.23 -4.51
CA GLY A 65 -3.90 -0.48 -4.73
C GLY A 65 -4.34 -1.76 -4.01
N HIS A 66 -4.94 -2.67 -4.77
CA HIS A 66 -5.39 -4.01 -4.37
C HIS A 66 -6.57 -4.04 -3.39
N ILE A 67 -6.52 -3.27 -2.31
CA ILE A 67 -7.60 -3.20 -1.32
C ILE A 67 -8.57 -2.09 -1.73
N HIS A 68 -9.62 -2.44 -2.46
CA HIS A 68 -10.58 -1.48 -3.03
C HIS A 68 -11.23 -0.59 -1.97
N GLY A 69 -11.62 -1.18 -0.83
CA GLY A 69 -12.19 -0.46 0.30
C GLY A 69 -11.27 0.59 0.92
N GLY A 70 -9.96 0.46 0.68
CA GLY A 70 -8.93 1.38 1.14
C GLY A 70 -8.65 2.55 0.20
N TYR A 71 -9.35 2.70 -0.93
CA TYR A 71 -9.16 3.83 -1.85
C TYR A 71 -9.12 5.18 -1.11
N GLY A 72 -8.10 5.99 -1.41
CA GLY A 72 -7.88 7.29 -0.77
C GLY A 72 -6.41 7.60 -0.55
N ARG A 73 -6.14 8.60 0.28
CA ARG A 73 -4.79 9.02 0.66
C ARG A 73 -4.70 9.31 2.16
N VAL A 74 -3.55 9.04 2.77
CA VAL A 74 -3.22 9.45 4.14
C VAL A 74 -1.77 9.90 4.20
N GLU A 75 -1.44 10.76 5.15
CA GLU A 75 -0.06 11.12 5.45
C GLU A 75 0.30 10.59 6.84
N GLN A 76 1.44 9.92 6.94
CA GLN A 76 1.96 9.42 8.21
C GLN A 76 3.49 9.43 8.18
N ASP A 77 4.12 9.87 9.26
CA ASP A 77 5.58 9.89 9.40
C ASP A 77 6.31 10.67 8.28
N GLY A 78 5.65 11.68 7.71
CA GLY A 78 6.15 12.48 6.59
C GLY A 78 6.08 11.80 5.22
N ILE A 79 5.37 10.67 5.12
CA ILE A 79 5.19 9.88 3.90
C ILE A 79 3.73 10.01 3.44
N GLN A 80 3.53 10.34 2.17
CA GLN A 80 2.20 10.31 1.56
C GLN A 80 1.88 8.91 1.04
N PHE A 81 0.85 8.27 1.60
CA PHE A 81 0.38 6.96 1.17
C PHE A 81 -0.89 7.09 0.33
N ILE A 82 -0.92 6.44 -0.83
CA ILE A 82 -2.02 6.56 -1.78
C ILE A 82 -2.48 5.18 -2.25
N ASN A 83 -3.72 4.85 -1.91
CA ASN A 83 -4.40 3.70 -2.50
C ASN A 83 -5.19 4.17 -3.74
N ALA A 84 -4.64 3.87 -4.91
CA ALA A 84 -5.17 4.23 -6.23
C ALA A 84 -6.06 3.14 -6.83
N SER A 85 -6.72 2.32 -6.02
CA SER A 85 -7.66 1.30 -6.52
C SER A 85 -8.80 1.98 -7.30
N VAL A 86 -8.87 1.74 -8.61
CA VAL A 86 -9.91 2.32 -9.49
C VAL A 86 -11.28 1.68 -9.23
N CYS A 87 -11.29 0.39 -8.91
CA CYS A 87 -12.50 -0.36 -8.67
C CYS A 87 -12.97 -0.27 -7.21
N THR A 88 -14.29 -0.32 -7.01
CA THR A 88 -14.91 -0.61 -5.71
C THR A 88 -14.94 -2.11 -5.43
N GLU A 89 -15.37 -2.51 -4.23
CA GLU A 89 -15.60 -3.93 -3.88
C GLU A 89 -16.60 -4.63 -4.83
N LEU A 90 -17.46 -3.86 -5.53
CA LEU A 90 -18.40 -4.35 -6.54
C LEU A 90 -17.81 -4.33 -7.96
N TYR A 91 -16.49 -4.18 -8.10
CA TYR A 91 -15.78 -4.11 -9.38
C TYR A 91 -16.20 -2.96 -10.30
N GLN A 92 -16.78 -1.90 -9.74
CA GLN A 92 -17.16 -0.71 -10.50
C GLN A 92 -15.97 0.25 -10.58
N PRO A 93 -15.50 0.65 -11.77
CA PRO A 93 -14.33 1.50 -11.95
C PRO A 93 -14.67 2.99 -11.79
N ILE A 94 -15.17 3.36 -10.61
CA ILE A 94 -15.72 4.70 -10.34
C ILE A 94 -14.86 5.56 -9.42
N ASN A 95 -13.79 5.00 -8.85
CA ASN A 95 -12.86 5.79 -8.04
C ASN A 95 -12.03 6.68 -8.98
N VAL A 96 -12.00 7.97 -8.69
CA VAL A 96 -11.31 8.96 -9.53
C VAL A 96 -9.79 8.84 -9.41
N ALA A 97 -9.10 9.27 -10.47
CA ALA A 97 -7.64 9.33 -10.47
C ALA A 97 -7.14 10.25 -9.34
N GLN A 98 -6.10 9.81 -8.65
CA GLN A 98 -5.41 10.61 -7.65
C GLN A 98 -4.29 11.41 -8.34
N ILE A 99 -4.35 12.73 -8.26
CA ILE A 99 -3.31 13.64 -8.77
C ILE A 99 -2.38 13.99 -7.61
N ILE A 100 -1.07 13.93 -7.87
CA ILE A 100 -0.01 14.28 -6.93
C ILE A 100 0.98 15.27 -7.54
N GLU A 101 1.54 16.12 -6.69
CA GLU A 101 2.61 17.06 -7.00
C GLU A 101 3.77 16.73 -6.03
N ILE A 102 5.00 16.72 -6.54
CA ILE A 102 6.20 16.22 -5.84
C ILE A 102 7.34 17.21 -6.00
#